data_AF-A0AAD9V4E3-F1
#
_entry.id   AF-A0AAD9V4E3-F1
#
_cell.length_a   1.000
_cell.length_b   1.000
_cell.length_c   1.000
_cell.angle_alpha   90.00
_cell.angle_beta   90.00
_cell.angle_gamma   90.00
#
_symmetry.space_group_name_H-M   'P 1'
#
loop_
_entity.id
_entity.type
_entity.pdbx_description
1 polymer ?
#
loop_
_entity_poly.entity_id
_entity_poly.type
_entity_poly.pdbx_seq_one_letter_code
_entity_poly.pdbx_strand_id
1 'polypeptide(L)'
;MNIKLLECKRKAIDLVQSNDPPRSSTGRMKGYMAVMKELWDKREFANDLNLSSQNLRDQVARIEKSLERNEGQDLAREELYKINNNSLQEENLHTQVYHQTAVKNNTPSQISPEVNTIVQMARPIFASVRASPADFSNRLIDTRTKKIPTRDDIVNISSAVEVLVKLNNKINTINLAKGPFVYLWLINCVLYVVVAGFLIVKGWTRKNTSQTGKSKAEDKQKEMYERQAGEI
;
A
#
# COMPACT_ATOMS: atom_id res chain seq x y z
N MET A 1 14.33 5.89 -2.77
CA MET A 1 14.11 6.24 -1.34
C MET A 1 14.51 5.11 -0.38
N ASN A 2 13.87 3.92 -0.44
CA ASN A 2 14.13 2.82 0.52
C ASN A 2 15.59 2.33 0.53
N ILE A 3 16.23 2.15 -0.64
CA ILE A 3 17.65 1.75 -0.74
C ILE A 3 18.57 2.78 -0.07
N LYS A 4 18.32 4.08 -0.31
CA LYS A 4 19.12 5.16 0.29
C LYS A 4 18.95 5.24 1.80
N LEU A 5 17.78 4.86 2.32
CA LEU A 5 17.55 4.77 3.76
C LEU A 5 18.32 3.62 4.40
N LEU A 6 18.36 2.45 3.74
CA LEU A 6 19.17 1.31 4.18
C LEU A 6 20.69 1.62 4.12
N GLU A 7 21.16 2.31 3.08
CA GLU A 7 22.55 2.81 3.01
C GLU A 7 22.88 3.73 4.19
N CYS A 8 21.97 4.65 4.55
CA CYS A 8 22.17 5.55 5.69
C CYS A 8 22.25 4.77 7.01
N LYS A 9 21.42 3.75 7.19
CA LYS A 9 21.51 2.88 8.38
C LYS A 9 22.84 2.14 8.44
N ARG A 10 23.25 1.49 7.34
CA ARG A 10 24.49 0.71 7.29
C ARG A 10 25.69 1.60 7.61
N LYS A 11 25.83 2.71 6.89
CA LYS A 11 26.90 3.69 7.14
C LYS A 11 26.87 4.23 8.58
N ALA A 12 25.70 4.46 9.16
CA ALA A 12 25.60 4.93 10.54
C ALA A 12 26.07 3.88 11.56
N ILE A 13 25.77 2.60 11.33
CA ILE A 13 26.25 1.50 12.17
C ILE A 13 27.77 1.36 12.02
N ASP A 14 28.27 1.32 10.78
CA ASP A 14 29.70 1.22 10.49
C ASP A 14 30.50 2.36 11.13
N LEU A 15 29.99 3.59 11.05
CA LEU A 15 30.62 4.77 11.65
C LEU A 15 30.62 4.72 13.18
N VAL A 16 29.55 4.25 13.80
CA VAL A 16 29.48 4.13 15.26
C VAL A 16 30.36 2.99 15.79
N GLN A 17 30.59 1.97 14.97
CA GLN A 17 31.46 0.84 15.30
C GLN A 17 32.93 1.06 14.92
N SER A 18 33.24 2.16 14.22
CA SER A 18 34.60 2.55 13.86
C SER A 18 35.46 2.92 15.07
N ASN A 19 36.78 2.84 14.92
CA ASN A 19 37.75 3.29 15.92
C ASN A 19 37.63 4.80 16.23
N ASP A 20 37.04 5.59 15.32
CA ASP A 20 36.72 7.01 15.53
C ASP A 20 35.21 7.26 15.34
N PRO A 21 34.39 7.05 16.39
CA PRO A 21 32.95 7.16 16.29
C PRO A 21 32.49 8.64 16.30
N PRO A 22 31.45 9.00 15.50
CA PRO A 22 30.95 10.37 15.45
C PRO A 22 30.58 10.91 16.84
N ARG A 23 31.08 12.10 17.17
CA ARG A 23 30.81 12.78 18.45
C ARG A 23 29.91 13.98 18.26
N SER A 24 29.08 14.24 19.26
CA SER A 24 28.27 15.46 19.38
C SER A 24 29.14 16.68 19.67
N SER A 25 28.56 17.87 19.58
CA SER A 25 29.21 19.13 19.96
C SER A 25 29.72 19.14 21.42
N THR A 26 29.11 18.31 22.27
CA THR A 26 29.52 18.11 23.67
C THR A 26 30.64 17.08 23.85
N GLY A 27 31.18 16.53 22.76
CA GLY A 27 32.21 15.48 22.79
C GLY A 27 31.69 14.07 23.09
N ARG A 28 30.41 13.92 23.45
CA ARG A 28 29.77 12.61 23.69
C ARG A 28 29.54 11.85 22.39
N MET A 29 29.80 10.55 22.37
CA MET A 29 29.54 9.67 21.23
C MET A 29 28.06 9.71 20.81
N LYS A 30 27.81 9.86 19.50
CA LYS A 30 26.48 9.81 18.92
C LYS A 30 26.04 8.35 18.76
N GLY A 31 24.77 8.08 19.08
CA GLY A 31 24.17 6.80 18.73
C GLY A 31 23.89 6.70 17.22
N TYR A 32 23.79 5.47 16.72
CA TYR A 32 23.57 5.21 15.28
C TYR A 32 22.32 5.90 14.73
N MET A 33 21.29 6.15 15.54
CA MET A 33 20.09 6.89 15.12
C MET A 33 20.31 8.37 14.85
N ALA A 34 21.18 9.02 15.63
CA ALA A 34 21.55 10.41 15.38
C ALA A 34 22.40 10.52 14.12
N VAL A 35 23.36 9.61 13.95
CA VAL A 35 24.23 9.55 12.76
C VAL A 35 23.42 9.22 11.50
N MET A 36 22.48 8.28 11.58
CA MET A 36 21.61 7.92 10.45
C MET A 36 20.73 9.09 10.03
N LYS A 37 20.22 9.87 11.00
CA LYS A 37 19.44 11.08 10.72
C LYS A 37 20.30 12.12 9.99
N GLU A 38 21.50 12.40 10.48
CA GLU A 38 22.41 13.35 9.83
C GLU A 38 22.80 12.92 8.40
N LEU A 39 22.99 11.62 8.17
CA LEU A 39 23.23 11.08 6.83
C LEU A 39 22.00 11.16 5.93
N TRP A 40 20.80 11.06 6.51
CA TRP A 40 19.54 11.24 5.80
C TRP A 40 19.33 12.71 5.42
N ASP A 41 19.46 13.63 6.36
CA ASP A 41 19.24 15.07 6.19
C ASP A 41 20.20 15.70 5.16
N LYS A 42 21.34 15.07 4.89
CA LYS A 42 22.29 15.47 3.83
C LYS A 42 21.87 15.04 2.41
N ARG A 43 20.80 14.27 2.25
CA ARG A 43 20.30 13.86 0.93
C ARG A 43 19.44 14.96 0.32
N GLU A 44 19.51 15.12 -1.00
CA GLU A 44 18.83 16.19 -1.76
C GLU A 44 17.31 16.24 -1.51
N PHE A 45 16.67 15.10 -1.27
CA PHE A 45 15.22 14.97 -1.06
C PHE A 45 14.80 14.93 0.42
N ALA A 46 15.73 15.07 1.37
CA ALA A 46 15.43 14.90 2.79
C ALA A 46 14.65 16.08 3.38
N ASN A 47 14.93 17.29 2.92
CA ASN A 47 14.29 18.52 3.40
C ASN A 47 12.77 18.54 3.09
N ASP A 48 12.35 17.95 1.97
CA ASP A 48 10.95 17.92 1.55
C ASP A 48 10.11 16.93 2.38
N LEU A 49 10.76 15.90 2.93
CA LEU A 49 10.08 14.83 3.68
C LEU A 49 10.07 15.07 5.19
N ASN A 50 10.99 15.90 5.70
CA ASN A 50 11.13 16.32 7.09
C ASN A 50 10.85 15.18 8.12
N LEU A 51 11.48 14.03 7.91
CA LEU A 51 11.20 12.82 8.68
C LEU A 51 11.92 12.86 10.04
N SER A 52 11.20 12.47 11.10
CA SER A 52 11.80 12.29 12.43
C SER A 52 12.71 11.06 12.48
N SER A 53 13.67 11.02 13.40
CA SER A 53 14.52 9.83 13.63
C SER A 53 13.70 8.57 13.90
N GLN A 54 12.58 8.71 14.61
CA GLN A 54 11.69 7.59 14.92
C GLN A 54 10.98 7.09 13.65
N ASN A 55 10.52 7.98 12.78
CA ASN A 55 9.91 7.59 11.50
C ASN A 55 10.90 6.83 10.62
N LEU A 56 12.15 7.30 10.57
CA LEU A 56 13.21 6.62 9.81
C LEU A 56 13.49 5.22 10.36
N ARG A 57 13.56 5.08 11.70
CA ARG A 57 13.74 3.77 12.37
C ARG A 57 12.61 2.81 12.05
N ASP A 58 11.37 3.28 12.13
CA ASP A 58 10.19 2.46 11.87
C ASP A 58 10.10 2.06 10.39
N GLN A 59 10.48 2.96 9.48
CA GLN A 59 10.52 2.69 8.05
C GLN A 59 11.59 1.66 7.70
N VAL A 60 12.80 1.79 8.28
CA VAL A 60 13.85 0.77 8.19
C VAL A 60 13.33 -0.59 8.66
N ALA A 61 12.74 -0.66 9.87
CA ALA A 61 12.29 -1.92 10.44
C ALA A 61 11.21 -2.59 9.58
N ARG A 62 10.33 -1.78 8.95
CA ARG A 62 9.35 -2.28 7.97
C ARG A 62 10.01 -2.82 6.71
N ILE A 63 11.04 -2.15 6.20
CA ILE A 63 11.79 -2.60 5.01
C ILE A 63 12.53 -3.90 5.30
N GLU A 64 13.24 -3.99 6.43
CA GLU A 64 13.98 -5.20 6.85
C GLU A 64 13.05 -6.38 7.07
N LYS A 65 11.95 -6.17 7.81
CA LYS A 65 10.93 -7.20 8.00
C LYS A 65 10.24 -7.63 6.70
N SER A 66 10.23 -6.77 5.69
CA SER A 66 9.74 -7.12 4.35
C SER A 66 10.79 -7.88 3.54
N LEU A 67 12.07 -7.67 3.80
CA LEU A 67 13.17 -8.39 3.15
C LEU A 67 13.33 -9.81 3.71
N GLU A 68 13.27 -9.97 5.03
CA GLU A 68 13.30 -11.27 5.73
C GLU A 68 12.16 -12.20 5.28
N ARG A 69 10.97 -11.64 5.00
CA ARG A 69 9.82 -12.43 4.49
C ARG A 69 9.98 -12.88 3.04
N ASN A 70 10.97 -12.34 2.31
CA ASN A 70 11.21 -12.63 0.89
C ASN A 70 12.45 -13.51 0.66
N GLU A 71 13.05 -14.13 1.70
CA GLU A 71 14.19 -15.06 1.61
C GLU A 71 13.93 -16.36 0.80
N GLY A 72 12.79 -16.46 0.10
CA GLY A 72 12.49 -17.53 -0.86
C GLY A 72 12.62 -17.16 -2.34
N GLN A 73 13.15 -15.98 -2.70
CA GLN A 73 13.42 -15.60 -4.09
C GLN A 73 14.83 -15.00 -4.24
N ASP A 74 15.76 -15.85 -4.71
CA ASP A 74 17.21 -15.61 -4.92
C ASP A 74 17.57 -14.46 -5.90
N LEU A 75 16.61 -13.68 -6.40
CA LEU A 75 16.88 -12.63 -7.40
C LEU A 75 17.17 -11.25 -6.80
N ALA A 76 16.73 -10.97 -5.56
CA ALA A 76 17.00 -9.67 -4.91
C ALA A 76 18.40 -9.60 -4.26
N ARG A 77 19.01 -10.75 -4.00
CA ARG A 77 20.35 -10.84 -3.38
C ARG A 77 21.47 -10.61 -4.41
N GLU A 78 21.23 -10.91 -5.69
CA GLU A 78 22.18 -10.62 -6.77
C GLU A 78 22.34 -9.12 -7.08
N GLU A 79 21.28 -8.31 -7.00
CA GLU A 79 21.40 -6.85 -7.23
C GLU A 79 22.24 -6.16 -6.15
N LEU A 80 22.18 -6.63 -4.90
CA LEU A 80 22.99 -6.09 -3.80
C LEU A 80 24.47 -6.52 -3.88
N TYR A 81 24.78 -7.70 -4.45
CA TYR A 81 26.16 -8.12 -4.70
C TYR A 81 26.78 -7.46 -5.94
N LYS A 82 25.98 -7.13 -6.97
CA LYS A 82 26.46 -6.47 -8.21
C LYS A 82 26.89 -5.01 -8.00
N ILE A 83 26.39 -4.32 -6.98
CA ILE A 83 26.78 -2.92 -6.65
C ILE A 83 28.17 -2.86 -5.96
N ASN A 84 28.72 -3.97 -5.49
CA ASN A 84 29.99 -3.99 -4.75
C ASN A 84 31.22 -3.61 -5.59
N ASN A 85 31.13 -3.57 -6.94
CA ASN A 85 32.33 -3.48 -7.79
C ASN A 85 32.34 -2.45 -8.93
N ASN A 86 31.35 -1.57 -9.11
CA ASN A 86 31.45 -0.56 -10.18
C ASN A 86 31.41 0.87 -9.65
N SER A 87 32.59 1.48 -9.70
CA SER A 87 32.84 2.91 -9.75
C SER A 87 32.13 3.54 -10.96
N LEU A 88 31.52 4.71 -10.73
CA LEU A 88 31.19 5.76 -11.70
C LEU A 88 30.71 5.32 -13.09
N GLN A 89 29.40 5.36 -13.30
CA GLN A 89 28.84 5.92 -14.54
C GLN A 89 27.44 6.48 -14.27
N GLU A 90 27.30 7.78 -14.54
CA GLU A 90 26.03 8.47 -14.64
C GLU A 90 25.24 7.90 -15.82
N GLU A 91 24.14 7.21 -15.56
CA GLU A 91 23.17 6.89 -16.61
C GLU A 91 21.76 7.34 -16.21
N ASN A 92 21.38 8.45 -16.85
CA ASN A 92 20.08 8.87 -17.36
C ASN A 92 18.80 8.40 -16.64
N LEU A 93 18.12 9.37 -16.04
CA LEU A 93 16.84 9.26 -15.34
C LEU A 93 15.64 9.16 -16.32
N HIS A 94 15.62 8.17 -17.22
CA HIS A 94 14.42 7.89 -18.02
C HIS A 94 14.31 6.46 -18.52
N THR A 95 14.22 5.49 -17.62
CA THR A 95 13.47 4.26 -17.91
C THR A 95 12.94 3.72 -16.59
N GLN A 96 11.71 4.11 -16.22
CA GLN A 96 10.94 3.26 -15.33
C GLN A 96 10.64 1.99 -16.13
N VAL A 97 11.48 0.98 -15.93
CA VAL A 97 11.14 -0.40 -16.27
C VAL A 97 9.96 -0.75 -15.38
N TYR A 98 8.75 -0.47 -15.88
CA TYR A 98 7.63 -1.33 -15.57
C TYR A 98 8.15 -2.73 -15.87
N HIS A 99 8.23 -3.59 -14.87
CA HIS A 99 8.21 -5.01 -15.15
C HIS A 99 6.89 -5.26 -15.86
N GLN A 100 6.94 -5.15 -17.18
CA GLN A 100 6.05 -5.83 -18.08
C GLN A 100 6.40 -7.30 -17.86
N THR A 101 5.89 -7.86 -16.77
CA THR A 101 5.71 -9.31 -16.68
C THR A 101 5.00 -9.65 -17.97
N ALA A 102 5.72 -10.36 -18.83
CA ALA A 102 5.24 -10.82 -20.12
C ALA A 102 3.78 -11.22 -19.94
N VAL A 103 2.91 -10.61 -20.74
CA VAL A 103 1.49 -10.92 -20.79
C VAL A 103 1.40 -12.40 -21.14
N LYS A 104 1.37 -13.26 -20.11
CA LYS A 104 0.91 -14.62 -20.28
C LYS A 104 -0.56 -14.46 -20.59
N ASN A 105 -0.88 -14.60 -21.87
CA ASN A 105 -2.22 -14.83 -22.35
C ASN A 105 -2.69 -16.14 -21.71
N ASN A 106 -3.14 -16.04 -20.46
CA ASN A 106 -3.77 -17.14 -19.78
C ASN A 106 -5.09 -17.33 -20.49
N THR A 107 -5.13 -18.36 -21.34
CA THR A 107 -6.37 -19.01 -21.74
C THR A 107 -7.22 -19.27 -20.48
N PRO A 108 -8.56 -19.30 -20.60
CA PRO A 108 -9.48 -19.46 -19.46
C PRO A 108 -9.25 -20.70 -18.57
N SER A 109 -8.34 -21.59 -18.96
CA SER A 109 -8.10 -22.92 -18.38
C SER A 109 -7.09 -22.97 -17.23
N GLN A 110 -6.52 -21.85 -16.77
CA GLN A 110 -5.50 -21.81 -15.69
C GLN A 110 -5.84 -20.84 -14.54
N ILE A 111 -7.09 -20.39 -14.43
CA ILE A 111 -7.53 -19.53 -13.33
C ILE A 111 -7.76 -20.41 -12.10
N SER A 112 -7.12 -20.07 -10.96
CA SER A 112 -7.31 -20.85 -9.73
C SER A 112 -8.80 -20.87 -9.31
N PRO A 113 -9.26 -21.96 -8.68
CA PRO A 113 -10.64 -22.03 -8.18
C PRO A 113 -11.00 -20.85 -7.27
N GLU A 114 -10.06 -20.38 -6.44
CA GLU A 114 -10.28 -19.21 -5.59
C GLU A 114 -10.50 -17.93 -6.40
N VAL A 115 -9.71 -17.68 -7.44
CA VAL A 115 -9.87 -16.49 -8.29
C VAL A 115 -11.22 -16.50 -8.98
N ASN A 116 -11.65 -17.64 -9.51
CA ASN A 116 -12.97 -17.78 -10.12
C ASN A 116 -14.10 -17.50 -9.12
N THR A 117 -13.97 -18.01 -7.90
CA THR A 117 -14.95 -17.78 -6.83
C THR A 117 -15.04 -16.28 -6.47
N ILE A 118 -13.90 -15.61 -6.32
CA ILE A 118 -13.86 -14.16 -6.05
C ILE A 118 -14.55 -13.37 -7.17
N VAL A 119 -14.24 -13.70 -8.43
CA VAL A 119 -14.83 -13.04 -9.60
C VAL A 119 -16.35 -13.28 -9.67
N GLN A 120 -16.81 -14.50 -9.40
CA GLN A 120 -18.24 -14.82 -9.34
C GLN A 120 -18.97 -13.98 -8.29
N MET A 121 -18.39 -13.81 -7.10
CA MET A 121 -18.97 -12.97 -6.04
C MET A 121 -18.91 -11.47 -6.37
N ALA A 122 -17.85 -11.02 -7.05
CA ALA A 122 -17.66 -9.60 -7.39
C ALA A 122 -18.58 -9.10 -8.51
N ARG A 123 -18.88 -9.95 -9.51
CA ARG A 123 -19.70 -9.61 -10.69
C ARG A 123 -21.05 -8.95 -10.38
N PRO A 124 -21.92 -9.52 -9.51
CA PRO A 124 -23.22 -8.91 -9.22
C PRO A 124 -23.08 -7.54 -8.53
N ILE A 125 -22.10 -7.40 -7.62
CA ILE A 125 -21.83 -6.14 -6.91
C ILE A 125 -21.35 -5.07 -7.90
N PHE A 126 -20.54 -5.46 -8.87
CA PHE A 126 -19.97 -4.55 -9.86
C PHE A 126 -21.00 -3.83 -10.71
N ALA A 127 -22.08 -4.53 -11.10
CA ALA A 127 -23.16 -3.93 -11.86
C ALA A 127 -23.83 -2.78 -11.09
N SER A 128 -24.04 -2.95 -9.78
CA SER A 128 -24.64 -1.94 -8.91
C SER A 128 -23.69 -0.76 -8.65
N VAL A 129 -22.44 -1.03 -8.29
CA VAL A 129 -21.48 0.02 -7.90
C VAL A 129 -21.11 0.92 -9.08
N ARG A 130 -21.08 0.41 -10.30
CA ARG A 130 -20.69 1.19 -11.48
C ARG A 130 -21.82 2.02 -12.10
N ALA A 131 -23.06 1.89 -11.59
CA ALA A 131 -24.26 2.40 -12.25
C ALA A 131 -24.22 3.92 -12.47
N SER A 132 -23.71 4.67 -11.48
CA SER A 132 -23.56 6.12 -11.55
C SER A 132 -22.11 6.53 -11.26
N PRO A 133 -21.43 7.23 -12.17
CA PRO A 133 -20.09 7.76 -11.93
C PRO A 133 -20.03 8.64 -10.68
N ALA A 134 -18.99 8.44 -9.87
CA ALA A 134 -18.75 9.14 -8.61
C ALA A 134 -19.80 8.93 -7.50
N ASP A 135 -20.76 8.00 -7.69
CA ASP A 135 -21.70 7.62 -6.64
C ASP A 135 -21.19 6.39 -5.86
N PHE A 136 -20.85 6.61 -4.60
CA PHE A 136 -20.33 5.57 -3.71
C PHE A 136 -21.43 4.89 -2.87
N SER A 137 -22.69 5.33 -2.98
CA SER A 137 -23.79 4.88 -2.10
C SER A 137 -24.07 3.38 -2.20
N ASN A 138 -23.81 2.78 -3.37
CA ASN A 138 -23.97 1.35 -3.61
C ASN A 138 -22.82 0.48 -3.05
N ARG A 139 -21.84 1.07 -2.35
CA ARG A 139 -20.73 0.35 -1.71
C ARG A 139 -21.12 -0.13 -0.31
N LEU A 140 -21.99 -1.13 -0.27
CA LEU A 140 -22.60 -1.61 0.97
C LEU A 140 -21.67 -2.43 1.88
N ILE A 141 -20.53 -2.91 1.37
CA ILE A 141 -19.60 -3.77 2.10
C ILE A 141 -18.43 -2.93 2.58
N ASP A 142 -18.24 -2.86 3.90
CA ASP A 142 -17.03 -2.26 4.48
C ASP A 142 -15.82 -3.15 4.16
N THR A 143 -14.93 -2.66 3.30
CA THR A 143 -13.73 -3.39 2.87
C THR A 143 -12.57 -3.28 3.85
N ARG A 144 -12.71 -2.52 4.95
CA ARG A 144 -11.68 -2.40 5.98
C ARG A 144 -11.66 -3.66 6.85
N THR A 145 -10.55 -4.36 6.84
CA THR A 145 -10.33 -5.55 7.67
C THR A 145 -9.15 -5.36 8.62
N LYS A 146 -9.26 -5.94 9.82
CA LYS A 146 -8.14 -6.08 10.76
C LYS A 146 -7.35 -7.37 10.51
N LYS A 147 -7.93 -8.30 9.74
CA LYS A 147 -7.29 -9.56 9.35
C LYS A 147 -6.31 -9.29 8.21
N ILE A 148 -5.17 -9.98 8.24
CA ILE A 148 -4.09 -9.79 7.27
C ILE A 148 -4.21 -10.87 6.18
N PRO A 149 -4.40 -10.50 4.90
CA PRO A 149 -4.38 -11.46 3.80
C PRO A 149 -3.03 -12.16 3.68
N THR A 150 -3.03 -13.43 3.26
CA THR A 150 -1.79 -14.17 2.97
C THR A 150 -1.14 -13.69 1.65
N ARG A 151 0.08 -14.16 1.35
CA ARG A 151 0.71 -13.89 0.06
C ARG A 151 -0.13 -14.41 -1.10
N ASP A 152 -0.67 -15.63 -0.97
CA ASP A 152 -1.52 -16.24 -1.98
C ASP A 152 -2.85 -15.50 -2.14
N ASP A 153 -3.41 -14.97 -1.05
CA ASP A 153 -4.60 -14.12 -1.12
C ASP A 153 -4.32 -12.87 -1.97
N ILE A 154 -3.17 -12.21 -1.80
CA ILE A 154 -2.79 -11.02 -2.59
C ILE A 154 -2.62 -11.36 -4.07
N VAL A 155 -2.02 -12.51 -4.38
CA VAL A 155 -1.88 -13.00 -5.76
C VAL A 155 -3.26 -13.26 -6.36
N ASN A 156 -4.13 -13.97 -5.64
CA ASN A 156 -5.49 -14.27 -6.09
C ASN A 156 -6.33 -13.00 -6.28
N ILE A 157 -6.22 -12.02 -5.38
CA ILE A 157 -6.89 -10.71 -5.51
C ILE A 157 -6.40 -9.99 -6.77
N SER A 158 -5.08 -9.93 -6.99
CA SER A 158 -4.49 -9.28 -8.17
C SER A 158 -4.96 -9.95 -9.47
N SER A 159 -4.94 -11.28 -9.53
CA SER A 159 -5.44 -12.04 -10.67
C SER A 159 -6.94 -11.82 -10.89
N ALA A 160 -7.75 -11.75 -9.83
CA ALA A 160 -9.18 -11.48 -9.94
C ALA A 160 -9.46 -10.07 -10.49
N VAL A 161 -8.66 -9.07 -10.13
CA VAL A 161 -8.72 -7.72 -10.72
C VAL A 161 -8.47 -7.79 -12.22
N GLU A 162 -7.37 -8.42 -12.65
CA GLU A 162 -7.04 -8.52 -14.07
C GLU A 162 -8.15 -9.23 -14.87
N VAL A 163 -8.68 -10.33 -14.34
CA VAL A 163 -9.78 -11.07 -14.98
C VAL A 163 -11.02 -10.18 -15.10
N LEU A 164 -11.40 -9.47 -14.04
CA LEU A 164 -12.61 -8.63 -14.06
C LEU A 164 -12.47 -7.43 -15.00
N VAL A 165 -11.26 -6.84 -15.11
CA VAL A 165 -10.96 -5.80 -16.12
C VAL A 165 -11.06 -6.36 -17.53
N LYS A 166 -10.41 -7.49 -17.82
CA LYS A 166 -10.44 -8.15 -19.14
C LYS A 166 -11.85 -8.51 -19.58
N LEU A 167 -12.68 -8.99 -18.67
CA LEU A 167 -14.08 -9.33 -18.95
C LEU A 167 -14.97 -8.11 -19.20
N ASN A 168 -14.54 -6.90 -18.84
CA ASN A 168 -15.33 -5.69 -18.99
C ASN A 168 -14.91 -4.89 -20.22
N ASN A 169 -15.60 -5.14 -21.34
CA ASN A 169 -15.40 -4.43 -22.61
C ASN A 169 -15.41 -2.91 -22.48
N LYS A 170 -16.24 -2.35 -21.58
CA LYS A 170 -16.34 -0.89 -21.39
C LYS A 170 -15.05 -0.30 -20.82
N ILE A 171 -14.28 -1.03 -20.02
CA ILE A 171 -12.99 -0.54 -19.52
C ILE A 171 -11.96 -0.54 -20.64
N ASN A 172 -11.92 -1.64 -21.42
CA ASN A 172 -10.91 -1.85 -22.46
C ASN A 172 -11.08 -0.94 -23.67
N THR A 173 -12.25 -0.34 -23.87
CA THR A 173 -12.52 0.57 -25.00
C THR A 173 -12.43 2.05 -24.64
N ILE A 174 -12.14 2.41 -23.38
CA ILE A 174 -12.04 3.82 -22.99
C ILE A 174 -10.77 4.44 -23.57
N ASN A 175 -10.96 5.53 -24.30
CA ASN A 175 -9.87 6.41 -24.68
C ASN A 175 -9.42 7.23 -23.47
N LEU A 176 -8.24 6.91 -22.94
CA LEU A 176 -7.63 7.56 -21.78
C LEU A 176 -7.42 9.08 -21.96
N ALA A 177 -7.21 9.55 -23.19
CA ALA A 177 -7.05 10.98 -23.47
C ALA A 177 -8.36 11.76 -23.39
N LYS A 178 -9.51 11.09 -23.60
CA LYS A 178 -10.84 11.72 -23.61
C LYS A 178 -11.64 11.47 -22.34
N GLY A 179 -11.37 10.39 -21.61
CA GLY A 179 -12.15 9.99 -20.45
C GLY A 179 -11.34 9.42 -19.28
N PRO A 180 -10.28 10.10 -18.81
CA PRO A 180 -9.41 9.57 -17.75
C PRO A 180 -10.16 9.33 -16.43
N PHE A 181 -11.10 10.20 -16.07
CA PHE A 181 -11.90 10.07 -14.84
C PHE A 181 -12.89 8.90 -14.89
N VAL A 182 -13.44 8.59 -16.08
CA VAL A 182 -14.34 7.44 -16.26
C VAL A 182 -13.55 6.14 -16.14
N TYR A 183 -12.35 6.09 -16.72
CA TYR A 183 -11.44 4.97 -16.54
C TYR A 183 -11.09 4.78 -15.06
N LEU A 184 -10.65 5.85 -14.38
CA LEU A 184 -10.29 5.81 -12.97
C LEU A 184 -11.46 5.36 -12.09
N TRP A 185 -12.66 5.86 -12.36
CA TRP A 185 -13.89 5.45 -11.69
C TRP A 185 -14.13 3.95 -11.82
N LEU A 186 -14.07 3.40 -13.04
CA LEU A 186 -14.32 1.99 -13.28
C LEU A 186 -13.26 1.09 -12.66
N ILE A 187 -11.98 1.47 -12.72
CA ILE A 187 -10.91 0.74 -12.03
C ILE A 187 -11.13 0.78 -10.51
N ASN A 188 -11.49 1.93 -9.95
CA ASN A 188 -11.81 2.04 -8.53
C ASN A 188 -13.01 1.15 -8.13
N CYS A 189 -14.03 1.06 -8.98
CA CYS A 189 -15.15 0.15 -8.80
C CYS A 189 -14.67 -1.32 -8.81
N VAL A 190 -13.82 -1.70 -9.77
CA VAL A 190 -13.24 -3.06 -9.86
C VAL A 190 -12.48 -3.41 -8.59
N LEU A 191 -11.59 -2.53 -8.13
CA LEU A 191 -10.81 -2.75 -6.92
C LEU A 191 -11.72 -2.96 -5.71
N TYR A 192 -12.74 -2.11 -5.55
CA TYR A 192 -13.71 -2.25 -4.47
C TYR A 192 -14.43 -3.61 -4.50
N VAL A 193 -14.98 -4.00 -5.65
CA VAL A 193 -15.80 -5.23 -5.72
C VAL A 193 -14.99 -6.51 -5.61
N VAL A 194 -13.75 -6.52 -6.09
CA VAL A 194 -12.86 -7.69 -5.93
C VAL A 194 -12.51 -7.87 -4.45
N VAL A 195 -12.16 -6.79 -3.74
CA VAL A 195 -11.90 -6.86 -2.30
C VAL A 195 -13.16 -7.27 -1.54
N ALA A 196 -14.32 -6.71 -1.89
CA ALA A 196 -15.60 -7.11 -1.29
C ALA A 196 -15.91 -8.59 -1.51
N GLY A 197 -15.72 -9.09 -2.75
CA GLY A 197 -15.87 -10.51 -3.09
C GLY A 197 -14.91 -11.40 -2.29
N PHE A 198 -13.64 -11.02 -2.19
CA PHE A 198 -12.65 -11.70 -1.36
C PHE A 198 -13.09 -11.79 0.12
N LEU A 199 -13.56 -10.68 0.70
CA LEU A 199 -14.03 -10.67 2.08
C LEU A 199 -15.26 -11.56 2.29
N ILE A 200 -16.16 -11.64 1.30
CA ILE A 200 -17.29 -12.57 1.35
C ILE A 200 -16.79 -14.02 1.34
N VAL A 201 -15.90 -14.37 0.41
CA VAL A 201 -15.32 -15.72 0.30
C VAL A 201 -14.62 -16.14 1.58
N LYS A 202 -13.90 -15.22 2.24
CA LYS A 202 -13.23 -15.48 3.51
C LYS A 202 -14.13 -15.41 4.74
N GLY A 203 -15.39 -14.98 4.60
CA GLY A 203 -16.28 -14.73 5.73
C GLY A 203 -15.80 -13.60 6.66
N TRP A 204 -15.12 -12.60 6.09
CA TRP A 204 -14.53 -11.47 6.81
C TRP A 204 -15.40 -10.20 6.73
N THR A 205 -16.57 -10.29 6.12
CA THR A 205 -17.50 -9.18 6.07
C THR A 205 -17.95 -8.82 7.48
N ARG A 206 -17.88 -7.53 7.82
CA ARG A 206 -18.56 -7.03 9.01
C ARG A 206 -20.04 -7.05 8.70
N LYS A 207 -20.85 -7.63 9.59
CA LYS A 207 -22.28 -7.36 9.56
C LYS A 207 -22.40 -5.86 9.80
N ASN A 208 -22.98 -5.13 8.85
CA ASN A 208 -23.48 -3.80 9.14
C ASN A 208 -24.54 -4.01 10.22
N THR A 209 -24.18 -3.81 11.48
CA THR A 209 -25.16 -3.60 12.54
C THR A 209 -25.87 -2.31 12.20
N SER A 210 -26.94 -2.42 11.43
CA SER A 210 -27.98 -1.41 11.35
C SER A 210 -28.38 -1.09 12.79
N GLN A 211 -28.06 0.12 13.24
CA GLN A 211 -28.82 0.88 14.23
C GLN A 211 -29.29 0.14 15.52
N THR A 212 -28.39 -0.44 16.30
CA THR A 212 -28.70 -0.86 17.69
C THR A 212 -27.59 -0.49 18.69
N GLY A 213 -26.87 0.59 18.40
CA GLY A 213 -25.84 1.13 19.30
C GLY A 213 -25.71 2.62 19.15
N LYS A 214 -26.82 3.38 19.24
CA LYS A 214 -26.72 4.82 19.53
C LYS A 214 -26.07 4.93 20.90
N SER A 215 -24.85 5.45 20.86
CA SER A 215 -23.99 5.57 22.01
C SER A 215 -24.62 6.52 23.03
N LYS A 216 -24.59 6.15 24.32
CA LYS A 216 -24.93 7.03 25.46
C LYS A 216 -24.21 8.40 25.43
N ALA A 217 -23.20 8.57 24.58
CA ALA A 217 -22.46 9.80 24.40
C ALA A 217 -23.23 10.82 23.52
N GLU A 218 -23.95 10.38 22.49
CA GLU A 218 -24.73 11.29 21.63
C GLU A 218 -25.99 11.79 22.33
N ASP A 219 -26.65 10.95 23.14
CA ASP A 219 -27.81 11.37 23.94
C ASP A 219 -27.41 12.40 25.01
N LYS A 220 -26.25 12.21 25.67
CA LYS A 220 -25.71 13.23 26.59
C LYS A 220 -25.41 14.54 25.88
N GLN A 221 -24.82 14.47 24.68
CA GLN A 221 -24.50 15.67 23.91
C GLN A 221 -25.75 16.41 23.45
N LYS A 222 -26.80 15.68 23.07
CA LYS A 222 -28.10 16.25 22.70
C LYS A 222 -28.81 16.89 23.92
N GLU A 223 -28.79 16.23 25.07
CA GLU A 223 -29.40 16.73 26.32
C GLU A 223 -28.70 18.02 26.84
N MET A 224 -27.37 18.15 26.65
CA MET A 224 -26.65 19.37 27.03
C MET A 224 -26.90 20.54 26.06
N TYR A 225 -27.07 20.29 24.77
CA TYR A 225 -27.49 21.33 23.83
C TYR A 225 -28.95 21.77 24.04
N GLU A 226 -29.86 20.85 24.36
CA GLU A 226 -31.26 21.18 24.65
C GLU A 226 -31.42 21.96 25.97
N ARG A 227 -30.60 21.67 27.00
CA ARG A 227 -30.55 22.50 28.23
C ARG A 227 -30.02 23.91 27.96
N GLN A 228 -28.99 24.07 27.13
CA GLN A 228 -28.45 25.39 26.79
C GLN A 228 -29.39 26.23 25.91
N ALA A 229 -30.26 25.59 25.12
CA ALA A 229 -31.23 26.28 24.28
C ALA A 229 -32.50 26.72 25.03
N GLY A 230 -32.72 26.22 26.25
CA GLY A 230 -33.88 26.59 27.09
C GLY A 230 -33.62 27.72 28.09
N GLU A 231 -32.41 28.25 28.15
CA GLU A 231 -32.01 29.36 29.05
C GLU A 231 -31.77 30.70 28.31
N ILE A 232 -32.33 30.87 27.11
CA ILE A 232 -32.40 32.17 26.41
C ILE A 232 -33.86 32.61 26.30
#